data_AF-A0A933H288-F1
#
_entry.id   AF-A0A933H288-F1
#
_cell.length_a   1.000
_cell.length_b   1.000
_cell.length_c   1.000
_cell.angle_alpha   90.00
_cell.angle_beta   90.00
_cell.angle_gamma   90.00
#
_symmetry.space_group_name_H-M   'P 1'
#
loop_
_entity.id
_entity.type
_entity.pdbx_description
1 polymer ?
#
loop_
_entity_poly.entity_id
_entity_poly.type
_entity_poly.pdbx_seq_one_letter_code
_entity_poly.pdbx_strand_id
1 'polypeptide(L)'
;MDNVTVLLAAVERVRRRANLAMAAGRAVRVLAVGLLALGVLVVGVRLLTPEWAPWLLAGLLPVAAAAAIAALVARRDFWGREEAAAWLDLKSSAGGGILTSLAFPGAAGVPGDVAIFRPPRLAPAWFALRVLPAAAFLALSFLVPAPRAAFGTPPLTNPIAREDLVKIEDRIEELHEENVLSEETIEEMKKDLERIRAAQEKDPFSEPSLEAIDALADKVDSKGREGRHAAQKTQEALDAMEDALAEGAGEEDLSERRGDLEQAIREAAEKGALAGAPPELREALGLADKGDPEKYGKLPRDKESLAKALRDLKEHARTEWKKELAMREGHAPG
;
A
#
# COMPACT_ATOMS: atom_id res chain seq x y z
N MET A 1 -72.39 30.30 2.41
CA MET A 1 -71.00 30.77 2.57
C MET A 1 -70.79 31.86 1.54
N ASP A 2 -70.41 33.06 1.96
CA ASP A 2 -70.26 34.18 1.04
C ASP A 2 -69.07 33.94 0.11
N ASN A 3 -69.24 34.16 -1.21
CA ASN A 3 -68.20 33.93 -2.22
C ASN A 3 -66.86 34.64 -1.89
N VAL A 4 -66.94 35.78 -1.19
CA VAL A 4 -65.78 36.55 -0.70
C VAL A 4 -64.95 35.75 0.32
N THR A 5 -65.59 35.01 1.23
CA THR A 5 -64.90 34.19 2.24
C THR A 5 -64.11 33.05 1.61
N VAL A 6 -64.68 32.41 0.58
CA VAL A 6 -64.03 31.35 -0.19
C VAL A 6 -62.82 31.89 -0.94
N LEU A 7 -62.94 33.07 -1.55
CA LEU A 7 -61.85 33.75 -2.25
C LEU A 7 -60.69 34.11 -1.30
N LEU A 8 -60.99 34.73 -0.15
CA LEU A 8 -59.99 35.08 0.85
C LEU A 8 -59.26 33.85 1.38
N ALA A 9 -59.98 32.74 1.60
CA ALA A 9 -59.38 31.48 2.01
C ALA A 9 -58.47 30.88 0.91
N ALA A 10 -58.84 31.01 -0.36
CA ALA A 10 -58.01 30.57 -1.49
C ALA A 10 -56.72 31.39 -1.61
N VAL A 11 -56.82 32.72 -1.54
CA VAL A 11 -55.66 33.64 -1.57
C VAL A 11 -54.72 33.38 -0.40
N GLU A 12 -55.24 33.23 0.82
CA GLU A 12 -54.43 32.93 2.00
C GLU A 12 -53.73 31.57 1.88
N ARG A 13 -54.39 30.56 1.30
CA ARG A 13 -53.79 29.24 1.07
C ARG A 13 -52.65 29.31 0.05
N VAL A 14 -52.82 30.04 -1.05
CA VAL A 14 -51.77 30.28 -2.04
C VAL A 14 -50.60 31.01 -1.39
N ARG A 15 -50.86 32.11 -0.67
CA ARG A 15 -49.86 32.90 0.04
C ARG A 15 -49.03 32.04 1.00
N ARG A 16 -49.68 31.27 1.88
CA ARG A 16 -49.00 30.39 2.83
C ARG A 16 -48.11 29.38 2.13
N ARG A 17 -48.59 28.75 1.06
CA ARG A 17 -47.80 27.75 0.31
C ARG A 17 -46.64 28.37 -0.45
N ALA A 18 -46.83 29.53 -1.08
CA ALA A 18 -45.76 30.26 -1.76
C ALA A 18 -44.67 30.67 -0.75
N ASN A 19 -45.06 31.23 0.39
CA ASN A 19 -44.13 31.63 1.44
C ASN A 19 -43.38 30.44 2.05
N LEU A 20 -44.07 29.32 2.28
CA LEU A 20 -43.44 28.06 2.70
C LEU A 20 -42.46 27.54 1.64
N ALA A 21 -42.80 27.62 0.34
CA ALA A 21 -41.92 27.22 -0.74
C ALA A 21 -40.65 28.08 -0.81
N MET A 22 -40.79 29.40 -0.63
CA MET A 22 -39.66 30.32 -0.62
C MET A 22 -38.74 30.08 0.58
N ALA A 23 -39.32 29.94 1.78
CA ALA A 23 -38.58 29.62 2.99
C ALA A 23 -37.85 28.27 2.88
N ALA A 24 -38.56 27.22 2.44
CA ALA A 24 -37.98 25.90 2.22
C ALA A 24 -36.89 25.94 1.15
N GLY A 25 -37.09 26.68 0.06
CA GLY A 25 -36.12 26.81 -1.03
C GLY A 25 -34.82 27.51 -0.64
N ARG A 26 -34.86 28.44 0.33
CA ARG A 26 -33.65 29.03 0.92
C ARG A 26 -32.99 28.11 1.94
N ALA A 27 -33.78 27.49 2.83
CA ALA A 27 -33.27 26.53 3.80
C ALA A 27 -32.55 25.36 3.12
N VAL A 28 -33.13 24.79 2.06
CA VAL A 28 -32.53 23.70 1.26
C VAL A 28 -31.17 24.08 0.71
N ARG A 29 -31.03 25.31 0.19
CA ARG A 29 -29.74 25.77 -0.37
C ARG A 29 -28.67 25.88 0.71
N VAL A 30 -29.00 26.51 1.84
CA VAL A 30 -28.07 26.64 2.97
C VAL A 30 -27.73 25.28 3.57
N LEU A 31 -28.71 24.38 3.70
CA LEU A 31 -28.51 23.02 4.18
C LEU A 31 -27.59 22.22 3.25
N ALA A 32 -27.81 22.27 1.94
CA ALA A 32 -26.98 21.55 0.98
C ALA A 32 -25.52 22.05 0.99
N VAL A 33 -25.31 23.37 0.97
CA VAL A 33 -23.96 23.98 1.04
C VAL A 33 -23.29 23.66 2.39
N GLY A 34 -24.02 23.77 3.50
CA GLY A 34 -23.50 23.48 4.83
C GLY A 34 -23.10 22.01 5.00
N LEU A 35 -23.90 21.08 4.48
CA LEU A 35 -23.57 19.64 4.51
C LEU A 35 -22.33 19.32 3.66
N LEU A 36 -22.18 19.94 2.48
CA LEU A 36 -20.97 19.77 1.66
C LEU A 36 -19.73 20.32 2.36
N ALA A 37 -19.81 21.54 2.91
CA ALA A 37 -18.71 22.14 3.65
C ALA A 37 -18.32 21.29 4.88
N LEU A 38 -19.32 20.78 5.62
CA LEU A 38 -19.09 19.88 6.74
C LEU A 38 -18.45 18.57 6.28
N GLY A 39 -18.86 18.00 5.15
CA GLY A 39 -18.25 16.79 4.58
C GLY A 39 -16.77 17.00 4.23
N VAL A 40 -16.42 18.13 3.61
CA VAL A 40 -15.01 18.49 3.32
C VAL A 40 -14.21 18.62 4.62
N LEU A 41 -14.79 19.27 5.64
CA LEU A 41 -14.17 19.40 6.95
C LEU A 41 -13.96 18.04 7.63
N VAL A 42 -14.93 17.12 7.55
CA VAL A 42 -14.83 15.76 8.08
C VAL A 42 -13.71 15.00 7.40
N VAL A 43 -13.59 15.05 6.07
CA VAL A 43 -12.46 14.43 5.37
C VAL A 43 -11.14 15.03 5.83
N GLY A 44 -11.02 16.36 5.89
CA GLY A 44 -9.80 17.05 6.31
C GLY A 44 -9.37 16.71 7.74
N VAL A 45 -10.30 16.74 8.69
CA VAL A 45 -10.02 16.36 10.08
C VAL A 45 -9.74 14.88 10.20
N ARG A 46 -10.41 14.01 9.45
CA ARG A 46 -10.11 12.57 9.47
C ARG A 46 -8.72 12.25 8.92
N LEU A 47 -8.22 13.07 7.99
CA LEU A 47 -6.84 12.99 7.50
C LEU A 47 -5.81 13.51 8.51
N LEU A 48 -6.18 14.43 9.40
CA LEU A 48 -5.26 15.07 10.36
C LEU A 48 -5.32 14.47 11.77
N THR A 49 -6.51 14.20 12.27
CA THR A 49 -6.81 13.77 13.64
C THR A 49 -8.07 12.88 13.65
N PRO A 50 -7.95 11.58 13.29
CA PRO A 50 -9.12 10.69 13.13
C PRO A 50 -9.98 10.55 14.40
N GLU A 51 -9.41 10.76 15.59
CA GLU A 51 -10.12 10.73 16.88
C GLU A 51 -11.18 11.84 17.02
N TRP A 52 -11.01 12.95 16.31
CA TRP A 52 -11.91 14.11 16.40
C TRP A 52 -13.07 14.03 15.40
N ALA A 53 -13.01 13.12 14.43
CA ALA A 53 -14.03 12.97 13.39
C ALA A 53 -15.48 12.78 13.92
N PRO A 54 -15.78 11.96 14.95
CA PRO A 54 -17.15 11.81 15.44
C PRO A 54 -17.71 13.09 16.09
N TRP A 55 -16.85 13.92 16.69
CA TRP A 55 -17.26 15.19 17.29
C TRP A 55 -17.75 16.20 16.25
N LEU A 56 -17.34 16.06 14.99
CA LEU A 56 -17.83 16.91 13.90
C LEU A 56 -19.31 16.69 13.56
N LEU A 57 -19.94 15.62 14.04
CA LEU A 57 -21.40 15.48 13.97
C LEU A 57 -22.12 16.59 14.75
N ALA A 58 -21.49 17.17 15.77
CA ALA A 58 -22.00 18.37 16.44
C ALA A 58 -22.11 19.56 15.47
N GLY A 59 -21.35 19.57 14.38
CA GLY A 59 -21.43 20.53 13.28
C GLY A 59 -22.76 20.50 12.50
N LEU A 60 -23.59 19.45 12.65
CA LEU A 60 -24.95 19.44 12.10
C LEU A 60 -25.86 20.49 12.77
N LEU A 61 -25.63 20.78 14.05
CA LEU A 61 -26.44 21.76 14.81
C LEU A 61 -26.33 23.18 14.23
N PRO A 62 -25.12 23.76 14.02
CA PRO A 62 -25.00 25.08 13.40
C PRO A 62 -25.48 25.09 11.94
N VAL A 63 -25.32 24.00 11.18
CA VAL A 63 -25.86 23.91 9.81
C VAL A 63 -27.39 23.96 9.81
N ALA A 64 -28.05 23.21 10.72
CA ALA A 64 -29.50 23.23 10.87
C ALA A 64 -29.99 24.60 11.36
N ALA A 65 -29.29 25.23 12.31
CA ALA A 65 -29.60 26.57 12.78
C ALA A 65 -29.46 27.61 11.66
N ALA A 66 -28.41 27.54 10.85
CA ALA A 66 -28.22 28.42 9.69
C ALA A 66 -29.34 28.25 8.65
N ALA A 67 -29.77 27.01 8.38
CA ALA A 67 -30.89 26.75 7.48
C ALA A 67 -32.22 27.32 8.02
N ALA A 68 -32.45 27.22 9.34
CA ALA A 68 -33.61 27.82 10.00
C ALA A 68 -33.58 29.35 9.95
N ILE A 69 -32.42 29.97 10.23
CA ILE A 69 -32.22 31.42 10.12
C ILE A 69 -32.45 31.87 8.68
N ALA A 70 -31.95 31.14 7.68
CA ALA A 70 -32.18 31.45 6.27
C ALA A 70 -33.67 31.40 5.88
N ALA A 71 -34.44 30.45 6.44
CA ALA A 71 -35.90 30.41 6.28
C ALA A 71 -36.60 31.60 6.97
N LEU A 72 -36.09 32.05 8.12
CA LEU A 72 -36.63 33.23 8.82
C LEU A 72 -36.30 34.53 8.06
N VAL A 73 -35.09 34.67 7.53
CA VAL A 73 -34.69 35.81 6.68
C VAL A 73 -35.53 35.84 5.41
N ALA A 74 -35.98 34.68 4.91
CA ALA A 74 -36.91 34.61 3.78
C ALA A 74 -38.22 35.35 4.00
N ARG A 75 -38.61 35.60 5.26
CA ARG A 75 -39.83 36.36 5.59
C ARG A 75 -39.83 37.79 5.03
N ARG A 76 -38.65 38.36 4.76
CA ARG A 76 -38.54 39.71 4.16
C ARG A 76 -39.06 39.78 2.74
N ASP A 77 -39.06 38.65 2.03
CA ASP A 77 -39.49 38.54 0.62
C ASP A 77 -40.79 37.73 0.49
N PHE A 78 -41.55 37.62 1.59
CA PHE A 78 -42.81 36.89 1.59
C PHE A 78 -43.87 37.64 0.79
N TRP A 79 -44.67 36.86 0.08
CA TRP A 79 -45.73 37.44 -0.73
C TRP A 79 -46.77 38.14 0.13
N GLY A 80 -47.09 39.35 -0.29
CA GLY A 80 -48.23 40.10 0.19
C GLY A 80 -49.55 39.41 -0.19
N ARG A 81 -50.66 39.87 0.41
CA ARG A 81 -51.99 39.39 0.00
C ARG A 81 -52.30 39.76 -1.45
N GLU A 82 -51.88 40.95 -1.87
CA GLU A 82 -52.08 41.49 -3.22
C GLU A 82 -51.31 40.68 -4.26
N GLU A 83 -50.04 40.35 -3.99
CA GLU A 83 -49.22 39.52 -4.88
C GLU A 83 -49.77 38.10 -5.04
N ALA A 84 -50.22 37.49 -3.94
CA ALA A 84 -50.85 36.18 -3.98
C ALA A 84 -52.18 36.20 -4.76
N ALA A 85 -52.95 37.29 -4.63
CA ALA A 85 -54.18 37.49 -5.40
C ALA A 85 -53.90 37.71 -6.88
N ALA A 86 -52.92 38.55 -7.24
CA ALA A 86 -52.50 38.77 -8.61
C ALA A 86 -51.97 37.49 -9.27
N TRP A 87 -51.21 36.68 -8.54
CA TRP A 87 -50.73 35.39 -9.04
C TRP A 87 -51.88 34.40 -9.27
N LEU A 88 -52.84 34.35 -8.33
CA LEU A 88 -54.03 33.50 -8.46
C LEU A 88 -54.91 33.95 -9.65
N ASP A 89 -55.06 35.25 -9.85
CA ASP A 89 -55.79 35.85 -10.98
C ASP A 89 -55.14 35.47 -12.32
N LEU A 90 -53.81 35.61 -12.42
CA LEU A 90 -53.04 35.22 -13.58
C LEU A 90 -53.18 33.72 -13.89
N LYS A 91 -53.17 32.86 -12.87
CA LYS A 91 -53.26 31.40 -13.04
C LYS A 91 -54.67 30.87 -13.28
N SER A 92 -55.70 31.61 -12.86
CA SER A 92 -57.11 31.28 -13.11
C SER A 92 -57.66 31.95 -14.36
N SER A 93 -56.85 32.76 -15.07
CA SER A 93 -57.29 33.54 -16.23
C SER A 93 -58.50 34.43 -15.94
N ALA A 94 -58.62 34.91 -14.71
CA ALA A 94 -59.78 35.68 -14.22
C ALA A 94 -59.81 37.16 -14.70
N GLY A 95 -58.84 37.58 -15.51
CA GLY A 95 -58.85 38.88 -16.18
C GLY A 95 -58.83 40.10 -15.26
N GLY A 96 -58.27 39.97 -14.06
CA GLY A 96 -58.27 41.00 -13.01
C GLY A 96 -59.43 40.89 -12.02
N GLY A 97 -60.42 40.04 -12.28
CA GLY A 97 -61.64 39.94 -11.47
C GLY A 97 -61.37 39.59 -9.99
N ILE A 98 -60.34 38.79 -9.70
CA ILE A 98 -59.98 38.45 -8.32
C ILE A 98 -59.40 39.68 -7.61
N LEU A 99 -58.49 40.41 -8.27
CA LEU A 99 -57.86 41.61 -7.70
C LEU A 99 -58.90 42.72 -7.50
N THR A 100 -59.78 42.94 -8.48
CA THR A 100 -60.87 43.93 -8.40
C THR A 100 -61.87 43.58 -7.30
N SER A 101 -62.23 42.30 -7.14
CA SER A 101 -63.16 41.88 -6.08
C SER A 101 -62.59 42.02 -4.66
N LEU A 102 -61.26 41.99 -4.50
CA LEU A 102 -60.59 42.27 -3.23
C LEU A 102 -60.47 43.78 -2.95
N ALA A 103 -60.22 44.59 -3.98
CA ALA A 103 -60.14 46.04 -3.86
C ALA A 103 -61.51 46.70 -3.64
N PHE A 104 -62.55 46.17 -4.28
CA PHE A 104 -63.92 46.71 -4.23
C PHE A 104 -64.92 45.58 -3.93
N PRO A 105 -65.23 45.33 -2.64
CA PRO A 105 -66.22 44.34 -2.25
C PRO A 105 -67.57 44.63 -2.90
N GLY A 106 -68.01 43.75 -3.81
CA GLY A 106 -69.29 43.87 -4.53
C GLY A 106 -69.21 44.41 -5.97
N ALA A 107 -68.03 44.84 -6.45
CA ALA A 107 -67.89 45.44 -7.79
C ALA A 107 -67.75 44.43 -8.94
N ALA A 108 -67.43 43.16 -8.66
CA ALA A 108 -67.24 42.12 -9.67
C ALA A 108 -67.78 40.77 -9.20
N GLY A 109 -68.42 40.02 -10.10
CA GLY A 109 -68.78 38.63 -9.85
C GLY A 109 -67.52 37.78 -9.74
N VAL A 110 -67.34 37.09 -8.60
CA VAL A 110 -66.24 36.13 -8.43
C VAL A 110 -66.41 35.02 -9.47
N PRO A 111 -65.43 34.75 -10.35
CA PRO A 111 -65.54 33.66 -11.30
C PRO A 111 -65.74 32.34 -10.54
N GLY A 112 -66.75 31.54 -10.93
CA GLY A 112 -67.10 30.30 -10.23
C GLY A 112 -65.96 29.28 -10.16
N ASP A 113 -65.03 29.33 -11.12
CA ASP A 113 -63.92 28.38 -11.26
C ASP A 113 -62.76 28.62 -10.27
N VAL A 114 -62.74 29.75 -9.54
CA VAL A 114 -61.68 30.05 -8.56
C VAL A 114 -61.66 29.02 -7.41
N ALA A 115 -62.80 28.39 -7.13
CA ALA A 115 -62.92 27.33 -6.11
C ALA A 115 -62.17 26.03 -6.49
N ILE A 116 -61.85 25.82 -7.77
CA ILE A 116 -61.25 24.57 -8.28
C ILE A 116 -59.71 24.64 -8.28
N PHE A 117 -59.14 25.84 -8.13
CA PHE A 117 -57.69 26.01 -8.21
C PHE A 117 -56.96 25.30 -7.06
N ARG A 118 -56.13 24.31 -7.41
CA ARG A 118 -55.27 23.58 -6.47
C ARG A 118 -53.87 24.20 -6.51
N PRO A 119 -53.41 24.86 -5.43
CA PRO A 119 -52.06 25.39 -5.42
C PRO A 119 -51.04 24.25 -5.57
N PRO A 120 -49.92 24.49 -6.27
CA PRO A 120 -48.88 23.48 -6.46
C PRO A 120 -48.46 22.93 -5.10
N ARG A 121 -48.35 21.60 -5.03
CA ARG A 121 -47.86 20.91 -3.82
C ARG A 121 -46.33 21.03 -3.80
N LEU A 122 -45.78 21.25 -2.61
CA LEU A 122 -44.34 21.09 -2.40
C LEU A 122 -44.00 19.63 -2.67
N ALA A 123 -43.31 19.36 -3.78
CA ALA A 123 -42.89 18.02 -4.11
C ALA A 123 -41.71 17.64 -3.21
N PRO A 124 -41.86 16.65 -2.30
CA PRO A 124 -40.76 16.23 -1.43
C PRO A 124 -39.56 15.72 -2.24
N ALA A 125 -39.82 15.18 -3.45
CA ALA A 125 -38.79 14.78 -4.40
C ALA A 125 -37.82 15.91 -4.76
N TRP A 126 -38.30 17.16 -4.86
CA TRP A 126 -37.43 18.30 -5.16
C TRP A 126 -36.50 18.68 -4.00
N PHE A 127 -36.99 18.52 -2.76
CA PHE A 127 -36.17 18.68 -1.56
C PHE A 127 -35.10 17.59 -1.52
N ALA A 128 -35.51 16.33 -1.69
CA ALA A 128 -34.62 15.17 -1.69
C ALA A 128 -33.54 15.31 -2.77
N LEU A 129 -33.90 15.68 -4.00
CA LEU A 129 -32.95 15.79 -5.11
C LEU A 129 -31.79 16.77 -4.85
N ARG A 130 -32.00 17.78 -3.99
CA ARG A 130 -30.99 18.82 -3.69
C ARG A 130 -30.18 18.54 -2.43
N VAL A 131 -30.79 17.92 -1.43
CA VAL A 131 -30.14 17.65 -0.13
C VAL A 131 -29.50 16.27 -0.12
N LEU A 132 -30.09 15.28 -0.80
CA LEU A 132 -29.64 13.89 -0.77
C LEU A 132 -28.20 13.72 -1.28
N PRO A 133 -27.74 14.36 -2.38
CA PRO A 133 -26.34 14.24 -2.80
C PRO A 133 -25.36 14.80 -1.75
N ALA A 134 -25.69 15.92 -1.12
CA ALA A 134 -24.85 16.52 -0.07
C ALA A 134 -24.83 15.67 1.21
N ALA A 135 -25.98 15.12 1.60
CA ALA A 135 -26.09 14.20 2.73
C ALA A 135 -25.35 12.88 2.45
N ALA A 136 -25.44 12.34 1.22
CA ALA A 136 -24.71 11.16 0.79
C ALA A 136 -23.20 11.41 0.78
N PHE A 137 -22.75 12.56 0.31
CA PHE A 137 -21.33 12.96 0.39
C PHE A 137 -20.83 13.02 1.83
N LEU A 138 -21.59 13.65 2.73
CA LEU A 138 -21.26 13.66 4.16
C LEU A 138 -21.21 12.23 4.73
N ALA A 139 -22.18 11.37 4.43
CA ALA A 139 -22.17 9.99 4.89
C ALA A 139 -20.96 9.20 4.35
N LEU A 140 -20.64 9.36 3.07
CA LEU A 140 -19.49 8.72 2.43
C LEU A 140 -18.16 9.22 3.00
N SER A 141 -18.08 10.48 3.44
CA SER A 141 -16.88 11.02 4.10
C SER A 141 -16.49 10.25 5.37
N PHE A 142 -17.47 9.67 6.07
CA PHE A 142 -17.22 8.80 7.23
C PHE A 142 -16.82 7.37 6.83
N LEU A 143 -17.12 6.94 5.60
CA LEU A 143 -16.73 5.64 5.06
C LEU A 143 -15.35 5.65 4.40
N VAL A 144 -14.79 6.82 4.08
CA VAL A 144 -13.43 6.91 3.55
C VAL A 144 -12.49 6.20 4.54
N PRO A 145 -11.77 5.13 4.12
CA PRO A 145 -10.83 4.45 4.98
C PRO A 145 -9.83 5.49 5.50
N ALA A 146 -9.81 5.70 6.82
CA ALA A 146 -8.77 6.54 7.40
C ALA A 146 -7.45 5.80 7.10
N PRO A 147 -6.52 6.39 6.32
CA PRO A 147 -5.22 5.76 6.17
C PRO A 147 -4.67 5.59 7.58
N ARG A 148 -4.37 4.35 8.00
CA ARG A 148 -3.67 4.06 9.26
C ARG A 148 -2.23 4.60 9.25
N ALA A 149 -1.89 5.44 8.28
CA ALA A 149 -0.58 6.03 8.11
C ALA A 149 -0.34 7.10 9.18
N ALA A 150 0.38 6.68 10.21
CA ALA A 150 1.52 7.43 10.75
C ALA A 150 1.25 8.88 11.19
N PHE A 151 0.49 9.05 12.28
CA PHE A 151 0.70 10.18 13.21
C PHE A 151 1.68 9.80 14.33
N GLY A 152 2.71 9.04 13.99
CA GLY A 152 4.05 9.28 14.50
C GLY A 152 4.84 9.92 13.36
N THR A 153 5.97 10.57 13.62
CA THR A 153 6.97 10.79 12.55
C THR A 153 6.99 9.52 11.70
N PRO A 154 6.68 9.57 10.39
CA PRO A 154 6.88 8.40 9.56
C PRO A 154 8.29 7.93 9.89
N PRO A 155 8.52 6.64 10.25
CA PRO A 155 9.89 6.20 10.30
C PRO A 155 10.41 6.60 8.92
N LEU A 156 11.33 7.56 8.89
CA LEU A 156 12.09 7.84 7.71
C LEU A 156 12.73 6.47 7.51
N THR A 157 12.15 5.66 6.66
CA THR A 157 12.58 4.31 6.35
C THR A 157 12.25 4.27 4.90
N ASN A 158 13.29 4.36 4.10
CA ASN A 158 13.16 4.22 2.68
C ASN A 158 12.69 2.77 2.44
N PRO A 159 11.43 2.54 1.99
CA PRO A 159 10.90 1.19 1.86
C PRO A 159 11.71 0.36 0.86
N ILE A 160 12.31 1.03 -0.14
CA ILE A 160 13.17 0.41 -1.15
C ILE A 160 14.46 -0.08 -0.49
N ALA A 161 15.16 0.79 0.25
CA ALA A 161 16.40 0.42 0.95
C ALA A 161 16.20 -0.75 1.93
N ARG A 162 15.04 -0.82 2.58
CA ARG A 162 14.70 -1.95 3.47
C ARG A 162 14.49 -3.25 2.70
N GLU A 163 13.77 -3.19 1.58
CA GLU A 163 13.57 -4.37 0.72
C GLU A 163 14.91 -4.89 0.19
N ASP A 164 15.79 -4.01 -0.24
CA ASP A 164 17.11 -4.38 -0.75
C ASP A 164 18.00 -4.99 0.34
N LEU A 165 17.97 -4.45 1.56
CA LEU A 165 18.68 -5.06 2.70
C LEU A 165 18.16 -6.46 3.07
N VAL A 166 16.86 -6.73 2.88
CA VAL A 166 16.30 -8.08 3.07
C VAL A 166 16.81 -9.01 1.96
N LYS A 167 16.80 -8.58 0.70
CA LYS A 167 17.35 -9.37 -0.42
C LYS A 167 18.82 -9.71 -0.23
N ILE A 168 19.62 -8.77 0.29
CA ILE A 168 21.04 -9.01 0.59
C ILE A 168 21.19 -10.02 1.72
N GLU A 169 20.37 -9.93 2.79
CA GLU A 169 20.37 -10.90 3.89
C GLU A 169 20.01 -12.31 3.39
N ASP A 170 18.93 -12.45 2.62
CA ASP A 170 18.51 -13.71 2.01
C ASP A 170 19.63 -14.29 1.13
N ARG A 171 20.37 -13.43 0.40
CA ARG A 171 21.48 -13.86 -0.45
C ARG A 171 22.70 -14.32 0.34
N ILE A 172 23.02 -13.66 1.45
CA ILE A 172 24.08 -14.10 2.37
C ILE A 172 23.70 -15.45 2.99
N GLU A 173 22.44 -15.62 3.36
CA GLU A 173 21.92 -16.88 3.92
C GLU A 173 21.98 -18.01 2.88
N GLU A 174 21.59 -17.77 1.62
CA GLU A 174 21.75 -18.72 0.51
C GLU A 174 23.23 -19.13 0.34
N LEU A 175 24.17 -18.19 0.35
CA LEU A 175 25.60 -18.50 0.22
C LEU A 175 26.18 -19.26 1.43
N HIS A 176 25.61 -19.05 2.61
CA HIS A 176 25.96 -19.77 3.83
C HIS A 176 25.40 -21.20 3.80
N GLU A 177 24.14 -21.38 3.39
CA GLU A 177 23.53 -22.70 3.19
C GLU A 177 24.27 -23.51 2.12
N GLU A 178 24.62 -22.88 1.00
CA GLU A 178 25.40 -23.51 -0.08
C GLU A 178 26.87 -23.79 0.31
N ASN A 179 27.31 -23.33 1.50
CA ASN A 179 28.69 -23.46 1.99
C ASN A 179 29.75 -22.96 0.99
N VAL A 180 29.39 -21.97 0.16
CA VAL A 180 30.22 -21.43 -0.93
C VAL A 180 31.33 -20.51 -0.39
N LEU A 181 31.10 -19.93 0.78
CA LEU A 181 32.01 -18.97 1.42
C LEU A 181 32.39 -19.45 2.82
N SER A 182 33.53 -18.96 3.31
CA SER A 182 33.95 -19.23 4.68
C SER A 182 33.04 -18.55 5.69
N GLU A 183 32.87 -19.18 6.86
CA GLU A 183 32.07 -18.61 7.96
C GLU A 183 32.54 -17.20 8.33
N GLU A 184 33.85 -16.96 8.34
CA GLU A 184 34.43 -15.65 8.58
C GLU A 184 33.97 -14.59 7.55
N THR A 185 33.88 -14.97 6.27
CA THR A 185 33.39 -14.08 5.21
C THR A 185 31.90 -13.79 5.40
N ILE A 186 31.10 -14.80 5.76
CA ILE A 186 29.67 -14.65 6.04
C ILE A 186 29.46 -13.73 7.26
N GLU A 187 30.20 -13.92 8.33
CA GLU A 187 30.16 -13.07 9.52
C GLU A 187 30.56 -11.61 9.20
N GLU A 188 31.58 -11.40 8.38
CA GLU A 188 31.98 -10.07 7.92
C GLU A 188 30.85 -9.37 7.16
N MET A 189 30.20 -10.07 6.22
CA MET A 189 29.07 -9.54 5.45
C MET A 189 27.85 -9.24 6.33
N LYS A 190 27.52 -10.12 7.30
CA LYS A 190 26.43 -9.88 8.27
C LYS A 190 26.71 -8.65 9.12
N LYS A 191 27.96 -8.47 9.56
CA LYS A 191 28.38 -7.29 10.32
C LYS A 191 28.33 -6.00 9.48
N ASP A 192 28.70 -6.07 8.21
CA ASP A 192 28.55 -4.96 7.27
C ASP A 192 27.06 -4.60 7.08
N LEU A 193 26.20 -5.60 6.94
CA LEU A 193 24.75 -5.45 6.82
C LEU A 193 24.13 -4.79 8.06
N GLU A 194 24.50 -5.22 9.26
CA GLU A 194 24.07 -4.60 10.53
C GLU A 194 24.54 -3.15 10.65
N ARG A 195 25.78 -2.86 10.23
CA ARG A 195 26.32 -1.50 10.22
C ARG A 195 25.51 -0.59 9.29
N ILE A 196 25.14 -1.08 8.12
CA ILE A 196 24.31 -0.33 7.15
C ILE A 196 22.89 -0.14 7.68
N ARG A 197 22.27 -1.16 8.30
CA ARG A 197 20.97 -1.04 8.98
C ARG A 197 20.98 0.07 10.03
N ALA A 198 22.00 0.10 10.89
CA ALA A 198 22.14 1.13 11.92
C ALA A 198 22.38 2.54 11.34
N ALA A 199 23.00 2.66 10.16
CA ALA A 199 23.14 3.93 9.45
C ALA A 199 21.82 4.39 8.81
N GLN A 200 21.08 3.45 8.17
CA GLN A 200 19.75 3.68 7.60
C GLN A 200 18.75 4.18 8.65
N GLU A 201 18.75 3.62 9.86
CA GLU A 201 17.86 4.07 10.94
C GLU A 201 18.08 5.53 11.34
N LYS A 202 19.31 6.04 11.17
CA LYS A 202 19.66 7.43 11.48
C LYS A 202 19.39 8.37 10.32
N ASP A 203 19.78 7.98 9.11
CA ASP A 203 19.61 8.77 7.89
C ASP A 203 19.28 7.90 6.66
N PRO A 204 18.00 7.61 6.42
CA PRO A 204 17.54 6.63 5.45
C PRO A 204 17.63 7.07 3.99
N PHE A 205 17.78 8.37 3.76
CA PHE A 205 17.85 8.97 2.44
C PHE A 205 19.23 9.58 2.16
N SER A 206 20.23 9.25 2.99
CA SER A 206 21.60 9.67 2.75
C SER A 206 22.19 8.94 1.54
N GLU A 207 22.77 9.70 0.61
CA GLU A 207 23.50 9.17 -0.55
C GLU A 207 24.58 8.13 -0.13
N PRO A 208 25.39 8.36 0.92
CA PRO A 208 26.35 7.35 1.40
C PRO A 208 25.69 6.04 1.87
N SER A 209 24.47 6.10 2.42
CA SER A 209 23.77 4.88 2.83
C SER A 209 23.30 4.07 1.63
N LEU A 210 22.88 4.70 0.55
CA LEU A 210 22.42 4.00 -0.66
C LEU A 210 23.62 3.37 -1.37
N GLU A 211 24.72 4.11 -1.51
CA GLU A 211 25.97 3.58 -2.06
C GLU A 211 26.52 2.41 -1.24
N ALA A 212 26.38 2.45 0.10
CA ALA A 212 26.80 1.33 0.95
C ALA A 212 25.97 0.07 0.74
N ILE A 213 24.66 0.20 0.49
CA ILE A 213 23.78 -0.94 0.16
C ILE A 213 24.22 -1.55 -1.17
N ASP A 214 24.39 -0.73 -2.20
CA ASP A 214 24.83 -1.19 -3.53
C ASP A 214 26.22 -1.85 -3.46
N ALA A 215 27.17 -1.26 -2.73
CA ALA A 215 28.51 -1.81 -2.55
C ALA A 215 28.49 -3.15 -1.80
N LEU A 216 27.59 -3.33 -0.82
CA LEU A 216 27.44 -4.61 -0.14
C LEU A 216 26.81 -5.65 -1.06
N ALA A 217 25.78 -5.29 -1.84
CA ALA A 217 25.18 -6.18 -2.83
C ALA A 217 26.23 -6.68 -3.84
N ASP A 218 27.01 -5.77 -4.42
CA ASP A 218 28.09 -6.10 -5.35
C ASP A 218 29.17 -6.99 -4.70
N LYS A 219 29.51 -6.74 -3.43
CA LYS A 219 30.46 -7.55 -2.65
C LYS A 219 29.94 -8.98 -2.46
N VAL A 220 28.67 -9.15 -2.07
CA VAL A 220 28.02 -10.46 -1.89
C VAL A 220 27.99 -11.22 -3.21
N ASP A 221 27.59 -10.57 -4.31
CA ASP A 221 27.53 -11.21 -5.63
C ASP A 221 28.90 -11.54 -6.22
N SER A 222 29.91 -10.69 -6.02
CA SER A 222 31.29 -10.98 -6.45
C SER A 222 31.84 -12.19 -5.71
N LYS A 223 31.69 -12.22 -4.38
CA LYS A 223 32.18 -13.32 -3.56
C LYS A 223 31.45 -14.62 -3.85
N GLY A 224 30.12 -14.59 -4.00
CA GLY A 224 29.34 -15.75 -4.40
C GLY A 224 29.80 -16.33 -5.75
N ARG A 225 30.06 -15.47 -6.75
CA ARG A 225 30.59 -15.91 -8.05
C ARG A 225 31.99 -16.50 -7.95
N GLU A 226 32.89 -15.87 -7.19
CA GLU A 226 34.25 -16.38 -6.96
C GLU A 226 34.22 -17.76 -6.28
N GLY A 227 33.42 -17.93 -5.25
CA GLY A 227 33.29 -19.21 -4.54
C GLY A 227 32.71 -20.31 -5.43
N ARG A 228 31.63 -20.02 -6.17
CA ARG A 228 31.03 -21.00 -7.11
C ARG A 228 31.98 -21.39 -8.22
N HIS A 229 32.74 -20.45 -8.76
CA HIS A 229 33.74 -20.72 -9.79
C HIS A 229 34.89 -21.59 -9.25
N ALA A 230 35.36 -21.34 -8.03
CA ALA A 230 36.39 -22.15 -7.39
C ALA A 230 35.87 -23.57 -7.08
N ALA A 231 34.62 -23.70 -6.63
CA ALA A 231 33.96 -24.99 -6.44
C ALA A 231 33.81 -25.76 -7.77
N GLN A 232 33.39 -25.09 -8.85
CA GLN A 232 33.26 -25.69 -10.17
C GLN A 232 34.60 -26.20 -10.70
N LYS A 233 35.67 -25.39 -10.62
CA LYS A 233 37.03 -25.82 -10.99
C LYS A 233 37.49 -27.05 -10.21
N THR A 234 37.17 -27.09 -8.92
CA THR A 234 37.49 -28.24 -8.07
C THR A 234 36.75 -29.47 -8.56
N GLN A 235 35.47 -29.36 -8.89
CA GLN A 235 34.68 -30.44 -9.46
C GLN A 235 35.22 -30.94 -10.80
N GLU A 236 35.57 -30.02 -11.71
CA GLU A 236 36.16 -30.37 -13.01
C GLU A 236 37.51 -31.09 -12.86
N ALA A 237 38.36 -30.64 -11.93
CA ALA A 237 39.63 -31.30 -11.64
C ALA A 237 39.45 -32.68 -10.98
N LEU A 238 38.41 -32.85 -10.16
CA LEU A 238 38.06 -34.13 -9.55
C LEU A 238 37.59 -35.14 -10.60
N ASP A 239 36.68 -34.73 -11.48
CA ASP A 239 36.16 -35.58 -12.55
C ASP A 239 37.29 -35.99 -13.51
N ALA A 240 38.16 -35.06 -13.90
CA ALA A 240 39.33 -35.36 -14.73
C ALA A 240 40.31 -36.35 -14.06
N MET A 241 40.47 -36.27 -12.73
CA MET A 241 41.31 -37.20 -11.97
C MET A 241 40.69 -38.60 -11.91
N GLU A 242 39.37 -38.69 -11.76
CA GLU A 242 38.62 -39.96 -11.75
C GLU A 242 38.67 -40.66 -13.11
N ASP A 243 38.47 -39.91 -14.19
CA ASP A 243 38.55 -40.42 -15.56
C ASP A 243 39.95 -40.98 -15.85
N ALA A 244 41.01 -40.24 -15.48
CA ALA A 244 42.39 -40.70 -15.63
C ALA A 244 42.66 -42.01 -14.84
N LEU A 245 42.10 -42.15 -13.64
CA LEU A 245 42.19 -43.38 -12.86
C LEU A 245 41.42 -44.54 -13.51
N ALA A 246 40.23 -44.27 -14.08
CA ALA A 246 39.40 -45.28 -14.73
C ALA A 246 40.00 -45.80 -16.05
N GLU A 247 40.65 -44.92 -16.81
CA GLU A 247 41.33 -45.25 -18.07
C GLU A 247 42.69 -45.94 -17.87
N GLY A 248 43.17 -46.02 -16.62
CA GLY A 248 44.46 -46.60 -16.30
C GLY A 248 45.62 -45.73 -16.78
N ALA A 249 45.48 -44.41 -16.68
CA ALA A 249 46.49 -43.44 -17.07
C ALA A 249 47.86 -43.72 -16.42
N GLY A 250 48.92 -43.36 -17.15
CA GLY A 250 50.29 -43.49 -16.67
C GLY A 250 50.57 -42.62 -15.45
N GLU A 251 51.67 -42.89 -14.75
CA GLU A 251 52.04 -42.18 -13.52
C GLU A 251 52.31 -40.68 -13.76
N GLU A 252 52.78 -40.31 -14.95
CA GLU A 252 53.04 -38.92 -15.33
C GLU A 252 51.75 -38.11 -15.48
N ASP A 253 50.76 -38.64 -16.20
CA ASP A 253 49.45 -38.01 -16.42
C ASP A 253 48.66 -37.90 -15.09
N LEU A 254 48.71 -38.95 -14.26
CA LEU A 254 48.15 -38.90 -12.90
C LEU A 254 48.84 -37.85 -12.02
N SER A 255 50.15 -37.64 -12.18
CA SER A 255 50.86 -36.61 -11.41
C SER A 255 50.46 -35.20 -11.83
N GLU A 256 50.24 -34.95 -13.12
CA GLU A 256 49.78 -33.67 -13.65
C GLU A 256 48.35 -33.36 -13.17
N ARG A 257 47.41 -34.30 -13.37
CA ARG A 257 46.02 -34.18 -12.91
C ARG A 257 45.90 -34.00 -11.41
N ARG A 258 46.76 -34.69 -10.65
CA ARG A 258 46.85 -34.47 -9.20
C ARG A 258 47.22 -33.03 -8.92
N GLY A 259 48.27 -32.49 -9.55
CA GLY A 259 48.69 -31.10 -9.39
C GLY A 259 47.57 -30.09 -9.67
N ASP A 260 46.82 -30.29 -10.75
CA ASP A 260 45.66 -29.46 -11.09
C ASP A 260 44.59 -29.50 -10.00
N LEU A 261 44.29 -30.70 -9.49
CA LEU A 261 43.34 -30.88 -8.40
C LEU A 261 43.84 -30.25 -7.09
N GLU A 262 45.11 -30.41 -6.74
CA GLU A 262 45.68 -29.77 -5.56
C GLU A 262 45.57 -28.24 -5.67
N GLN A 263 45.83 -27.67 -6.85
CA GLN A 263 45.71 -26.25 -7.10
C GLN A 263 44.25 -25.77 -7.01
N ALA A 264 43.31 -26.50 -7.61
CA ALA A 264 41.89 -26.15 -7.55
C ALA A 264 41.35 -26.20 -6.12
N ILE A 265 41.74 -27.22 -5.34
CA ILE A 265 41.38 -27.35 -3.92
C ILE A 265 41.97 -26.18 -3.10
N ARG A 266 43.21 -25.76 -3.38
CA ARG A 266 43.78 -24.58 -2.71
C ARG A 266 43.02 -23.31 -3.05
N GLU A 267 42.71 -23.08 -4.33
CA GLU A 267 41.92 -21.92 -4.76
C GLU A 267 40.54 -21.93 -4.08
N ALA A 268 39.86 -23.08 -4.02
CA ALA A 268 38.59 -23.23 -3.34
C ALA A 268 38.69 -23.04 -1.82
N ALA A 269 39.75 -23.53 -1.19
CA ALA A 269 40.02 -23.31 0.24
C ALA A 269 40.23 -21.83 0.56
N GLU A 270 41.05 -21.13 -0.22
CA GLU A 270 41.33 -19.69 -0.06
C GLU A 270 40.07 -18.84 -0.24
N LYS A 271 39.18 -19.24 -1.15
CA LYS A 271 37.89 -18.58 -1.37
C LYS A 271 36.80 -18.99 -0.38
N GLY A 272 37.08 -19.96 0.49
CA GLY A 272 36.14 -20.47 1.48
C GLY A 272 35.07 -21.43 0.92
N ALA A 273 35.18 -21.84 -0.34
CA ALA A 273 34.26 -22.79 -0.98
C ALA A 273 34.33 -24.22 -0.41
N LEU A 274 35.31 -24.51 0.45
CA LEU A 274 35.45 -25.77 1.18
C LEU A 274 35.01 -25.66 2.65
N ALA A 275 34.29 -24.58 3.00
CA ALA A 275 33.79 -24.34 4.36
C ALA A 275 32.63 -25.26 4.79
N GLY A 276 32.04 -26.02 3.88
CA GLY A 276 31.10 -27.11 4.20
C GLY A 276 31.70 -28.51 4.22
N ALA A 277 32.97 -28.66 3.80
CA ALA A 277 33.59 -29.97 3.66
C ALA A 277 33.65 -30.73 5.00
N PRO A 278 33.42 -32.06 5.01
CA PRO A 278 33.42 -32.85 6.22
C PRO A 278 34.82 -32.84 6.84
N PRO A 279 34.92 -32.95 8.18
CA PRO A 279 36.20 -32.86 8.88
C PRO A 279 37.22 -33.89 8.39
N GLU A 280 36.76 -35.09 8.02
CA GLU A 280 37.59 -36.16 7.45
C GLU A 280 38.23 -35.74 6.11
N LEU A 281 37.45 -35.05 5.27
CA LEU A 281 37.93 -34.56 3.99
C LEU A 281 38.88 -33.38 4.18
N ARG A 282 38.59 -32.50 5.13
CA ARG A 282 39.50 -31.43 5.50
C ARG A 282 40.82 -31.98 6.00
N GLU A 283 40.79 -33.00 6.84
CA GLU A 283 42.00 -33.66 7.33
C GLU A 283 42.77 -34.32 6.18
N ALA A 284 42.08 -35.03 5.29
CA ALA A 284 42.68 -35.64 4.10
C ALA A 284 43.28 -34.62 3.12
N LEU A 285 42.71 -33.42 3.03
CA LEU A 285 43.19 -32.32 2.20
C LEU A 285 44.19 -31.40 2.94
N GLY A 286 44.54 -31.71 4.19
CA GLY A 286 45.42 -30.88 5.00
C GLY A 286 44.81 -29.54 5.42
N LEU A 287 43.49 -29.36 5.28
CA LEU A 287 42.69 -28.19 5.62
C LEU A 287 42.34 -28.08 7.12
N ALA A 288 42.70 -29.08 7.93
CA ALA A 288 42.37 -29.11 9.36
C ALA A 288 43.12 -28.04 10.19
N ASP A 289 44.28 -27.59 9.71
CA ASP A 289 45.10 -26.57 10.36
C ASP A 289 44.95 -25.23 9.62
N LYS A 290 44.20 -24.29 10.19
CA LYS A 290 43.93 -22.95 9.62
C LYS A 290 45.19 -22.07 9.41
N GLY A 291 46.39 -22.59 9.65
CA GLY A 291 47.61 -21.79 9.82
C GLY A 291 48.68 -21.90 8.73
N ASP A 292 48.59 -22.83 7.76
CA ASP A 292 49.72 -23.09 6.85
C ASP A 292 49.29 -23.41 5.39
N PRO A 293 49.27 -22.41 4.50
CA PRO A 293 48.87 -22.56 3.09
C PRO A 293 49.64 -23.63 2.30
N GLU A 294 50.89 -23.89 2.69
CA GLU A 294 51.77 -24.86 2.01
C GLU A 294 51.43 -26.32 2.36
N LYS A 295 50.63 -26.55 3.40
CA LYS A 295 50.14 -27.88 3.77
C LYS A 295 48.82 -28.25 3.08
N TYR A 296 48.14 -27.29 2.47
CA TYR A 296 46.90 -27.53 1.76
C TYR A 296 47.13 -28.35 0.50
N GLY A 297 46.31 -29.38 0.34
CA GLY A 297 46.13 -30.10 -0.91
C GLY A 297 47.13 -31.21 -1.18
N LYS A 298 47.97 -31.66 -0.24
CA LYS A 298 48.84 -32.83 -0.51
C LYS A 298 48.01 -34.11 -0.56
N LEU A 299 47.58 -34.49 -1.76
CA LEU A 299 46.80 -35.69 -1.97
C LEU A 299 47.65 -36.95 -1.73
N PRO A 300 47.06 -38.07 -1.28
CA PRO A 300 47.77 -39.33 -1.14
C PRO A 300 48.46 -39.72 -2.45
N ARG A 301 49.74 -40.10 -2.38
CA ARG A 301 50.49 -40.54 -3.57
C ARG A 301 50.05 -41.92 -4.04
N ASP A 302 49.66 -42.76 -3.11
CA ASP A 302 49.16 -44.11 -3.35
C ASP A 302 47.81 -44.07 -4.09
N LYS A 303 47.67 -44.88 -5.15
CA LYS A 303 46.50 -44.88 -6.04
C LYS A 303 45.23 -45.33 -5.33
N GLU A 304 45.31 -46.32 -4.44
CA GLU A 304 44.15 -46.83 -3.71
C GLU A 304 43.65 -45.79 -2.71
N SER A 305 44.57 -45.16 -1.98
CA SER A 305 44.28 -44.12 -1.01
C SER A 305 43.67 -42.87 -1.68
N LEU A 306 44.21 -42.49 -2.84
CA LEU A 306 43.67 -41.40 -3.64
C LEU A 306 42.27 -41.73 -4.19
N ALA A 307 42.09 -42.90 -4.78
CA ALA A 307 40.79 -43.33 -5.31
C ALA A 307 39.71 -43.38 -4.22
N LYS A 308 40.10 -43.80 -3.00
CA LYS A 308 39.21 -43.75 -1.84
C LYS A 308 38.86 -42.30 -1.46
N ALA A 309 39.85 -41.41 -1.34
CA ALA A 309 39.62 -40.01 -1.01
C ALA A 309 38.71 -39.30 -2.03
N LEU A 310 38.90 -39.57 -3.33
CA LEU A 310 38.04 -39.03 -4.40
C LEU A 310 36.60 -39.55 -4.29
N ARG A 311 36.44 -40.85 -3.99
CA ARG A 311 35.12 -41.46 -3.82
C ARG A 311 34.38 -40.87 -2.61
N ASP A 312 35.07 -40.73 -1.49
CA ASP A 312 34.51 -40.14 -0.27
C ASP A 312 34.12 -38.67 -0.49
N LEU A 313 34.95 -37.91 -1.24
CA LEU A 313 34.67 -36.52 -1.62
C LEU A 313 33.43 -36.41 -2.50
N LYS A 314 33.33 -37.25 -3.54
CA LYS A 314 32.21 -37.28 -4.48
C LYS A 314 30.93 -37.73 -3.82
N GLU A 315 31.01 -38.74 -2.96
CA GLU A 315 29.86 -39.20 -2.18
C GLU A 315 29.32 -38.06 -1.32
N HIS A 316 30.19 -37.35 -0.61
CA HIS A 316 29.80 -36.20 0.20
C HIS A 316 29.18 -35.06 -0.61
N ALA A 317 29.82 -34.64 -1.71
CA ALA A 317 29.27 -33.61 -2.59
C ALA A 317 27.86 -33.99 -3.10
N ARG A 318 27.64 -35.28 -3.37
CA ARG A 318 26.35 -35.79 -3.82
C ARG A 318 25.31 -35.86 -2.70
N THR A 319 25.68 -36.17 -1.47
CA THR A 319 24.75 -36.18 -0.32
C THR A 319 24.34 -34.76 0.05
N GLU A 320 25.27 -33.80 0.09
CA GLU A 320 24.95 -32.41 0.39
C GLU A 320 24.06 -31.80 -0.70
N TRP A 321 24.37 -32.00 -1.98
CA TRP A 321 23.50 -31.52 -3.07
C TRP A 321 22.10 -32.15 -3.00
N LYS A 322 21.98 -33.44 -2.65
CA LYS A 322 20.66 -34.05 -2.44
C LYS A 322 19.89 -33.43 -1.27
N LYS A 323 20.56 -33.08 -0.17
CA LYS A 323 19.92 -32.40 0.96
C LYS A 323 19.45 -30.99 0.57
N GLU A 324 20.25 -30.25 -0.17
CA GLU A 324 19.87 -28.93 -0.70
C GLU A 324 18.67 -29.01 -1.63
N LEU A 325 18.66 -29.96 -2.57
CA LEU A 325 17.52 -30.20 -3.46
C LEU A 325 16.25 -30.51 -2.67
N ALA A 326 16.34 -31.37 -1.65
CA ALA A 326 15.21 -31.69 -0.79
C ALA A 326 14.73 -30.49 0.05
N MET A 327 15.64 -29.63 0.53
CA MET A 327 15.29 -28.40 1.25
C MET A 327 14.61 -27.38 0.33
N ARG A 328 15.09 -27.22 -0.92
CA ARG A 328 14.45 -26.39 -1.95
C ARG A 328 13.05 -26.88 -2.34
N GLU A 329 12.87 -28.19 -2.48
CA GLU A 329 11.54 -28.77 -2.78
C GLU A 329 10.58 -28.67 -1.59
N GLY A 330 11.10 -28.72 -0.35
CA GLY A 330 10.30 -28.57 0.87
C GLY A 330 9.90 -27.13 1.23
N HIS A 331 10.62 -26.13 0.72
CA HIS A 331 10.35 -24.70 0.94
C HIS A 331 9.55 -24.04 -0.19
N ALA A 332 9.01 -24.81 -1.15
CA ALA A 332 8.06 -24.26 -2.12
C ALA A 332 6.84 -23.72 -1.36
N PRO A 333 6.56 -22.39 -1.41
CA PRO A 333 5.40 -21.84 -0.73
C PRO A 333 4.13 -22.41 -1.36
N GLY A 334 3.34 -23.11 -0.55
CA GLY A 334 1.97 -23.53 -0.90
C GLY A 334 0.98 -22.38 -0.90
#